data_AF-A0A2J4G7V4-F1
#
_entry.id   AF-A0A2J4G7V4-F1
#
_cell.length_a   1.000
_cell.length_b   1.000
_cell.length_c   1.000
_cell.angle_alpha   90.00
_cell.angle_beta   90.00
_cell.angle_gamma   90.00
#
_symmetry.space_group_name_H-M   'P 1'
#
loop_
_entity.id
_entity.type
_entity.pdbx_description
1 polymer ?
#
loop_
_entity_poly.entity_id
_entity_poly.type
_entity_poly.pdbx_seq_one_letter_code
_entity_poly.pdbx_strand_id
1 'polypeptide(L)'
;MPVALLAPRLRLARLKLASVLSGELAGEKPLVALPYPREAEKPLNLYAKGLIDWPRLKLALRDIYGDFYRSWLWTEEPLIRALPLAEARVKCYGASHSEQVKRGGRPRRPGLQGPGQG
;
A
#
# COMPACT_ATOMS: atom_id res chain seq x y z
N MET A 1 -10.57 29.94 -17.43
CA MET A 1 -10.08 28.67 -18.00
C MET A 1 -10.25 27.59 -16.93
N PRO A 2 -10.79 26.40 -17.24
CA PRO A 2 -10.91 25.33 -16.25
C PRO A 2 -9.53 24.78 -15.88
N VAL A 3 -9.31 24.53 -14.59
CA VAL A 3 -8.11 23.85 -14.09
C VAL A 3 -8.35 22.34 -14.20
N ALA A 4 -7.57 21.66 -15.04
CA ALA A 4 -7.65 20.21 -15.20
C ALA A 4 -6.59 19.51 -14.32
N LEU A 5 -7.04 18.64 -13.43
CA LEU A 5 -6.18 17.80 -12.59
C LEU A 5 -5.99 16.44 -13.27
N LEU A 6 -4.84 16.25 -13.91
CA LEU A 6 -4.46 14.98 -14.54
C LEU A 6 -3.74 14.09 -13.52
N ALA A 7 -4.49 13.23 -12.83
CA ALA A 7 -3.93 12.21 -11.95
C ALA A 7 -4.73 10.91 -12.07
N PRO A 8 -4.10 9.73 -11.90
CA PRO A 8 -4.80 8.46 -11.76
C PRO A 8 -5.85 8.56 -10.65
N ARG A 9 -7.06 8.07 -10.97
CA ARG A 9 -8.23 8.11 -10.08
C ARG A 9 -7.91 7.57 -8.68
N LEU A 10 -7.03 6.58 -8.60
CA LEU A 10 -6.61 5.99 -7.33
C LEU A 10 -5.83 6.98 -6.46
N ARG A 11 -4.89 7.76 -7.02
CA ARG A 11 -4.16 8.78 -6.25
C ARG A 11 -5.09 9.88 -5.74
N LEU A 12 -6.08 10.29 -6.56
CA LEU A 12 -7.12 11.23 -6.12
C LEU A 12 -7.97 10.66 -4.98
N ALA A 13 -8.33 9.37 -5.06
CA ALA A 13 -9.02 8.69 -3.95
C ALA A 13 -8.17 8.66 -2.67
N ARG A 14 -6.85 8.45 -2.78
CA ARG A 14 -5.93 8.53 -1.63
C ARG A 14 -5.84 9.92 -1.03
N LEU A 15 -5.80 10.98 -1.86
CA LEU A 15 -5.87 12.36 -1.40
C LEU A 15 -7.17 12.66 -0.66
N LYS A 16 -8.31 12.17 -1.17
CA LYS A 16 -9.59 12.35 -0.49
C LYS A 16 -9.61 11.66 0.88
N LEU A 17 -9.13 10.42 0.95
CA LEU A 17 -9.02 9.69 2.23
C LEU A 17 -8.07 10.38 3.21
N ALA A 18 -6.95 10.92 2.71
CA ALA A 18 -6.02 11.70 3.52
C ALA A 18 -6.72 12.92 4.14
N SER A 19 -7.52 13.65 3.36
CA SER A 19 -8.30 14.80 3.84
C SER A 19 -9.31 14.43 4.93
N VAL A 20 -9.98 13.27 4.79
CA VAL A 20 -10.92 12.76 5.81
C VAL A 20 -10.16 12.42 7.10
N LEU A 21 -9.03 11.72 6.98
CA LEU A 21 -8.22 11.36 8.15
C LEU A 21 -7.67 12.58 8.88
N SER A 22 -7.12 13.56 8.15
CA SER A 22 -6.52 14.74 8.76
C SER A 22 -7.52 15.82 9.20
N GLY A 23 -8.77 15.73 8.74
CA GLY A 23 -9.82 16.71 9.02
C GLY A 23 -10.90 16.13 9.91
N GLU A 24 -11.76 15.29 9.32
CA GLU A 24 -12.95 14.75 9.98
C GLU A 24 -12.62 13.81 11.14
N LEU A 25 -11.55 13.02 11.03
CA LEU A 25 -11.18 12.01 12.03
C LEU A 25 -9.94 12.39 12.87
N ALA A 26 -9.55 13.67 12.82
CA ALA A 26 -8.39 14.14 13.56
C ALA A 26 -8.62 13.98 15.08
N GLY A 27 -7.68 13.32 15.76
CA GLY A 27 -7.77 13.06 17.20
C GLY A 27 -8.62 11.86 17.62
N GLU A 28 -9.33 11.21 16.70
CA GLU A 28 -10.17 10.03 16.99
C GLU A 28 -9.38 8.71 17.05
N LYS A 29 -8.09 8.72 16.68
CA LYS A 29 -7.22 7.53 16.62
C LYS A 29 -7.85 6.39 15.82
N PRO A 30 -8.31 6.63 14.58
CA PRO A 30 -9.07 5.66 13.81
C PRO A 30 -8.22 4.42 13.48
N LEU A 31 -8.90 3.28 13.34
CA LEU A 31 -8.31 2.07 12.78
C LEU A 31 -8.39 2.11 11.25
N VAL A 32 -7.23 2.17 10.57
CA VAL A 32 -7.11 2.18 9.11
C VAL A 32 -6.68 0.79 8.63
N ALA A 33 -7.62 0.07 8.01
CA ALA A 33 -7.35 -1.24 7.41
C ALA A 33 -6.90 -1.08 5.95
N LEU A 34 -5.71 -1.60 5.63
CA LEU A 34 -5.08 -1.43 4.31
C LEU A 34 -4.75 -2.77 3.64
N PRO A 35 -4.97 -2.90 2.31
CA PRO A 35 -4.67 -4.12 1.54
C PRO A 35 -3.17 -4.28 1.26
N TYR A 36 -2.33 -3.93 2.22
CA TYR A 36 -0.87 -3.98 2.10
C TYR A 36 -0.33 -5.30 2.66
N PRO A 37 0.90 -5.71 2.30
CA PRO A 37 1.57 -6.83 2.95
C PRO A 37 1.66 -6.62 4.46
N ARG A 38 1.51 -7.70 5.24
CA ARG A 38 1.53 -7.63 6.72
C ARG A 38 2.83 -7.04 7.27
N GLU A 39 3.93 -7.21 6.55
CA GLU A 39 5.24 -6.66 6.88
C GLU A 39 5.24 -5.13 6.94
N ALA A 40 4.33 -4.46 6.21
CA ALA A 40 4.19 -3.01 6.21
C ALA A 40 3.49 -2.48 7.47
N GLU A 41 2.76 -3.32 8.22
CA GLU A 41 1.97 -2.88 9.36
C GLU A 41 2.83 -2.22 10.46
N LYS A 42 3.93 -2.87 10.84
CA LYS A 42 4.84 -2.37 11.87
C LYS A 42 5.44 -1.00 11.51
N PRO A 43 6.12 -0.82 10.35
CA PRO A 43 6.69 0.49 10.02
C PRO A 43 5.62 1.57 9.85
N LEU A 44 4.43 1.25 9.32
CA LEU A 44 3.33 2.21 9.21
C LEU A 44 2.82 2.67 10.58
N ASN A 45 2.65 1.75 11.53
CA ASN A 45 2.26 2.11 12.89
C ASN A 45 3.35 2.92 13.63
N LEU A 46 4.64 2.61 13.42
CA LEU A 46 5.72 3.41 13.98
C LEU A 46 5.70 4.84 13.45
N TYR A 47 5.46 5.00 12.15
CA TYR A 47 5.34 6.31 11.51
C TYR A 47 4.10 7.08 11.98
N ALA A 48 2.93 6.42 12.05
CA ALA A 48 1.69 7.02 12.52
C ALA A 48 1.78 7.51 13.98
N LYS A 49 2.64 6.89 14.79
CA LYS A 49 2.95 7.32 16.17
C LYS A 49 4.07 8.37 16.27
N GLY A 50 4.64 8.80 15.15
CA GLY A 50 5.78 9.73 15.14
C GLY A 50 7.11 9.14 15.64
N LEU A 51 7.22 7.81 15.79
CA LEU A 51 8.43 7.14 16.31
C LEU A 51 9.52 6.99 15.23
N ILE A 52 9.14 7.06 13.96
CA ILE A 52 10.06 7.14 12.83
C ILE A 52 9.62 8.26 11.89
N ASP A 53 10.58 8.83 11.17
CA ASP A 53 10.33 9.87 10.19
C ASP A 53 10.00 9.29 8.79
N TRP A 54 9.66 10.18 7.86
CA TRP A 54 9.32 9.81 6.49
C TRP A 54 10.47 9.12 5.74
N PRO A 55 11.74 9.60 5.79
CA PRO A 55 12.87 8.89 5.20
C PRO A 55 13.03 7.44 5.71
N ARG A 56 12.93 7.20 7.02
CA ARG A 56 13.04 5.85 7.60
C ARG A 56 11.89 4.96 7.16
N LEU A 57 10.67 5.47 7.15
CA LEU A 57 9.52 4.72 6.65
C LEU A 57 9.72 4.33 5.17
N LYS A 58 10.17 5.27 4.34
CA LYS A 58 10.44 5.03 2.92
C LYS A 58 11.44 3.89 2.71
N LEU A 59 12.52 3.83 3.51
CA LEU A 59 13.50 2.74 3.43
C LEU A 59 12.85 1.39 3.78
N ALA A 60 12.12 1.31 4.89
CA ALA A 60 11.45 0.07 5.28
C ALA A 60 10.44 -0.41 4.23
N LEU A 61 9.64 0.49 3.66
CA LEU A 61 8.67 0.15 2.62
C LEU A 61 9.35 -0.24 1.31
N ARG A 62 10.49 0.37 0.96
CA ARG A 62 11.26 -0.04 -0.22
C ARG A 62 11.71 -1.49 -0.12
N ASP A 63 12.19 -1.89 1.05
CA ASP A 63 12.67 -3.25 1.26
C ASP A 63 11.52 -4.29 1.21
N ILE A 64 10.30 -3.87 1.59
CA ILE A 64 9.08 -4.72 1.54
C ILE A 64 8.53 -4.85 0.12
N TYR A 65 8.46 -3.75 -0.63
CA TYR A 65 7.80 -3.71 -1.94
C TYR A 65 8.75 -3.94 -3.13
N GLY A 66 10.07 -3.93 -2.89
CA GLY A 66 11.08 -4.11 -3.93
C GLY A 66 10.88 -3.16 -5.11
N ASP A 67 10.86 -3.70 -6.32
CA ASP A 67 10.75 -2.93 -7.57
C ASP A 67 9.44 -2.17 -7.71
N PHE A 68 8.35 -2.65 -7.09
CA PHE A 68 7.04 -1.99 -7.15
C PHE A 68 6.94 -0.76 -6.22
N TYR A 69 7.94 -0.53 -5.38
CA TYR A 69 7.94 0.52 -4.37
C TYR A 69 7.64 1.91 -4.95
N ARG A 70 8.25 2.29 -6.08
CA ARG A 70 8.14 3.67 -6.60
C ARG A 70 6.72 4.00 -7.07
N SER A 71 6.11 3.10 -7.86
CA SER A 71 4.74 3.27 -8.38
C SER A 71 3.71 3.19 -7.26
N TRP A 72 3.91 2.28 -6.31
CA TRP A 72 3.07 2.16 -5.12
C TRP A 72 3.13 3.41 -4.26
N LEU A 73 4.34 3.89 -3.91
CA LEU A 73 4.51 5.05 -3.07
C LEU A 73 3.91 6.29 -3.71
N TRP A 74 4.09 6.47 -5.02
CA TRP A 74 3.46 7.58 -5.71
C TRP A 74 1.93 7.55 -5.58
N THR A 75 1.30 6.39 -5.55
CA THR A 75 -0.16 6.33 -5.37
C THR A 75 -0.56 6.57 -3.91
N GLU A 76 0.17 5.96 -2.97
CA GLU A 76 -0.24 5.83 -1.58
C GLU A 76 0.31 6.95 -0.67
N GLU A 77 1.33 7.69 -1.09
CA GLU A 77 1.98 8.75 -0.31
C GLU A 77 0.99 9.72 0.35
N PRO A 78 -0.05 10.24 -0.35
CA PRO A 78 -1.00 11.16 0.28
C PRO A 78 -1.67 10.58 1.54
N LEU A 79 -2.11 9.33 1.45
CA LEU A 79 -2.77 8.65 2.56
C LEU A 79 -1.79 8.39 3.70
N ILE A 80 -0.60 7.88 3.37
CA ILE A 80 0.40 7.53 4.37
C ILE A 80 0.83 8.77 5.15
N ARG A 81 1.04 9.90 4.47
CA ARG A 81 1.43 11.19 5.08
C ARG A 81 0.39 11.73 6.07
N ALA A 82 -0.87 11.36 5.92
CA ALA A 82 -1.95 11.79 6.82
C ALA A 82 -2.07 10.93 8.09
N LEU A 83 -1.46 9.73 8.13
CA LEU A 83 -1.57 8.82 9.28
C LEU A 83 -1.16 9.47 10.62
N PRO A 84 -0.03 10.21 10.71
CA PRO A 84 0.38 10.83 11.97
C PRO A 84 -0.57 11.94 12.43
N LEU A 85 -1.23 12.63 11.49
CA LEU A 85 -2.15 13.72 11.79
C LEU A 85 -3.41 13.22 12.53
N ALA A 86 -3.78 11.96 12.29
CA ALA A 86 -4.92 11.31 12.92
C ALA A 86 -4.51 10.40 14.09
N GLU A 87 -3.22 10.28 14.41
CA GLU A 87 -2.69 9.24 15.32
C GLU A 87 -3.25 7.83 14.97
N ALA A 88 -3.37 7.54 13.67
CA ALA A 88 -4.08 6.38 13.18
C ALA A 88 -3.42 5.05 13.60
N ARG A 89 -4.23 4.05 13.95
CA ARG A 89 -3.77 2.67 14.07
C ARG A 89 -3.89 1.98 12.72
N VAL A 90 -2.82 1.37 12.22
CA VAL A 90 -2.84 0.69 10.92
C VAL A 90 -2.97 -0.82 11.10
N LYS A 91 -3.80 -1.46 10.26
CA LYS A 91 -3.89 -2.92 10.15
C LYS A 91 -3.74 -3.34 8.68
N CYS A 92 -2.81 -4.24 8.38
CA CYS A 92 -2.57 -4.71 7.01
C CYS A 92 -3.15 -6.11 6.81
N TYR A 93 -3.96 -6.30 5.77
CA TYR A 93 -4.65 -7.58 5.50
C TYR A 93 -4.24 -8.25 4.19
N GLY A 94 -3.29 -7.67 3.44
CA GLY A 94 -2.73 -8.30 2.25
C GLY A 94 -1.88 -9.52 2.60
N ALA A 95 -1.73 -10.44 1.65
CA ALA A 95 -0.79 -11.54 1.77
C ALA A 95 0.63 -11.00 1.94
N SER A 96 1.45 -11.69 2.75
CA SER A 96 2.85 -11.35 2.93
C SER A 96 3.59 -11.37 1.59
N HIS A 97 4.63 -10.56 1.42
CA HIS A 97 5.39 -10.52 0.17
C HIS A 97 5.98 -11.91 -0.14
N SER A 98 6.40 -12.63 0.92
CA SER A 98 6.91 -14.01 0.81
C SER A 98 5.87 -15.01 0.27
N GLU A 99 4.58 -14.82 0.55
CA GLU A 99 3.49 -15.64 0.03
C GLU A 99 3.11 -15.27 -1.41
N GLN A 100 3.22 -13.99 -1.78
CA GLN A 100 2.94 -13.52 -3.14
C GLN A 100 3.99 -14.01 -4.14
N VAL A 101 5.27 -13.99 -3.76
CA VAL A 101 6.37 -14.54 -4.59
C VAL A 101 6.18 -16.04 -4.86
N LYS A 102 5.74 -16.81 -3.85
CA LYS A 102 5.43 -18.23 -4.01
C LYS A 102 4.26 -18.50 -4.96
N ARG A 103 3.27 -17.61 -5.02
CA ARG A 103 2.11 -17.72 -5.93
C ARG A 103 2.40 -17.23 -7.35
N GLY A 104 3.42 -16.38 -7.53
CA GLY A 104 3.90 -15.92 -8.84
C GLY A 104 4.66 -16.98 -9.64
N GLY A 105 5.14 -18.04 -8.99
CA GLY A 105 5.59 -19.26 -9.65
C GLY A 105 4.39 -20.00 -10.22
N ARG A 106 4.02 -19.74 -11.48
CA ARG A 106 3.00 -20.53 -12.18
C ARG A 106 3.32 -22.03 -11.99
N PRO A 107 2.37 -22.88 -11.60
CA PRO A 107 2.53 -24.29 -11.89
C PRO A 107 2.70 -24.43 -13.41
N ARG A 108 3.80 -25.07 -13.84
CA ARG A 108 3.89 -25.56 -15.23
C ARG A 108 2.63 -26.37 -15.48
N ARG A 109 1.76 -25.93 -16.40
CA ARG A 109 0.63 -26.74 -16.84
C ARG A 109 1.20 -28.08 -17.32
N PRO A 110 0.84 -29.23 -16.71
CA PRO A 110 1.18 -30.52 -17.29
C PRO A 110 0.41 -30.67 -18.60
N GLY A 111 1.14 -30.98 -19.68
CA GLY A 111 0.67 -31.66 -20.88
C GLY A 111 -0.62 -31.17 -21.55
N LEU A 112 -0.48 -30.30 -22.55
CA LEU A 112 -1.34 -30.41 -23.73
C LEU A 112 -0.87 -31.64 -24.51
N GLN A 113 -1.47 -32.81 -24.29
CA GLN A 113 -1.45 -33.87 -25.29
C GLN A 113 -2.33 -33.38 -26.45
N GLY A 114 -1.69 -33.01 -27.55
CA GLY A 114 -2.39 -32.81 -28.83
C GLY A 114 -3.01 -34.12 -29.30
N PRO A 115 -4.05 -34.07 -30.15
CA PRO A 115 -4.66 -35.28 -30.67
C PRO A 115 -3.66 -35.93 -31.64
N GLY A 116 -3.09 -37.07 -31.23
CA GLY A 116 -2.36 -37.94 -32.14
C GLY A 116 -3.36 -38.60 -33.09
N GLN A 117 -3.31 -38.18 -34.35
CA GLN A 117 -3.82 -38.98 -35.46
C GLN A 117 -2.96 -40.25 -35.61
N GLY A 118 -3.60 -41.37 -35.90
CA GLY A 118 -2.96 -42.66 -36.18
C GLY A 118 -3.96 -43.79 -36.03
#